data_AF-A0A3D5JTQ4-F1
#
_entry.id   AF-A0A3D5JTQ4-F1
#
_cell.length_a   1.000
_cell.length_b   1.000
_cell.length_c   1.000
_cell.angle_alpha   90.00
_cell.angle_beta   90.00
_cell.angle_gamma   90.00
#
_symmetry.space_group_name_H-M   'P 1'
#
loop_
_entity.id
_entity.type
_entity.pdbx_description
1 polymer ?
#
loop_
_entity_poly.entity_id
_entity_poly.type
_entity_poly.pdbx_seq_one_letter_code
_entity_poly.pdbx_strand_id
1 'polypeptide(L)'
;MRARLLGPYRSQYSNPLRFCTGQIVELGVRDEEWPAFAWVRTDDGRAGWAPVAWLQLLDDGRAEALRDYDARELDVDSGELVKLHHEHGGWWWSERANGATGWLPARDLELLEENCT
;
A
#
# COMPACT_ATOMS: atom_id res chain seq x y z
N MET A 1 3.24 15.09 -8.53
CA MET A 1 2.27 15.42 -7.45
C MET A 1 2.97 15.29 -6.11
N ARG A 2 2.71 16.23 -5.20
CA ARG A 2 3.24 16.21 -3.83
C ARG A 2 2.08 16.28 -2.85
N ALA A 3 2.29 15.78 -1.65
CA ALA A 3 1.36 15.95 -0.55
C ALA A 3 2.09 16.28 0.74
N ARG A 4 1.34 16.88 1.66
CA ARG A 4 1.78 17.13 3.03
C ARG A 4 0.96 16.27 3.98
N LEU A 5 1.60 15.70 4.99
CA LEU A 5 0.86 14.94 5.99
C LEU A 5 0.16 15.86 6.98
N LEU A 6 -1.11 15.57 7.24
CA LEU A 6 -1.95 16.28 8.20
C LEU A 6 -1.59 15.87 9.64
N GLY A 7 -1.20 14.62 9.86
CA GLY A 7 -0.80 14.07 11.15
C GLY A 7 0.39 13.11 11.01
N PRO A 8 1.03 12.70 12.13
CA PRO A 8 2.09 11.69 12.05
C PRO A 8 1.50 10.34 11.66
N TYR A 9 2.15 9.64 10.75
CA TYR A 9 1.81 8.27 10.36
C TYR A 9 2.97 7.33 10.72
N ARG A 10 2.63 6.20 11.36
CA ARG A 10 3.59 5.15 11.73
C ARG A 10 3.09 3.83 11.18
N SER A 11 4.01 3.12 10.54
CA SER A 11 3.79 1.78 10.00
C SER A 11 3.25 0.85 11.08
N GLN A 12 2.12 0.23 10.80
CA GLN A 12 1.45 -0.66 11.76
C GLN A 12 2.06 -2.07 11.77
N TYR A 13 2.78 -2.43 10.70
CA TYR A 13 3.34 -3.76 10.49
C TYR A 13 4.85 -3.71 10.32
N SER A 14 5.58 -4.33 11.25
CA SER A 14 7.05 -4.40 11.22
C SER A 14 7.59 -5.34 10.14
N ASN A 15 6.77 -6.28 9.66
CA ASN A 15 7.12 -7.20 8.57
C ASN A 15 6.05 -7.15 7.48
N PRO A 16 6.10 -6.15 6.58
CA PRO A 16 5.08 -5.98 5.56
C PRO A 16 5.06 -7.17 4.60
N LEU A 17 3.86 -7.46 4.10
CA LEU A 17 3.65 -8.40 3.01
C LEU A 17 4.43 -7.93 1.78
N ARG A 18 5.13 -8.88 1.16
CA ARG A 18 5.79 -8.65 -0.11
C ARG A 18 5.66 -9.90 -0.95
N PHE A 19 5.30 -9.72 -2.21
CA PHE A 19 5.28 -10.80 -3.19
C PHE A 19 5.69 -10.30 -4.57
N CYS A 20 6.16 -11.21 -5.41
CA CYS A 20 6.53 -10.94 -6.78
C CYS A 20 5.43 -11.39 -7.74
N THR A 21 5.44 -10.82 -8.94
CA THR A 21 4.60 -11.26 -10.06
C THR A 21 4.74 -12.77 -10.30
N GLY A 22 3.63 -13.46 -10.51
CA GLY A 22 3.55 -14.92 -10.68
C GLY A 22 3.60 -15.72 -9.38
N GLN A 23 3.81 -15.08 -8.23
CA GLN A 23 3.82 -15.77 -6.94
C GLN A 23 2.39 -16.17 -6.54
N ILE A 24 2.23 -17.41 -6.07
CA ILE A 24 0.97 -17.88 -5.48
C ILE A 24 0.92 -17.47 -4.02
N VAL A 25 -0.23 -16.93 -3.62
CA VAL A 25 -0.50 -16.47 -2.26
C VAL A 25 -1.84 -17.00 -1.77
N GLU A 26 -1.99 -17.16 -0.47
CA GLU A 26 -3.26 -17.50 0.16
C GLU A 26 -4.11 -16.23 0.30
N LEU A 27 -5.37 -16.30 -0.15
CA LEU A 27 -6.33 -15.21 0.00
C LEU A 27 -7.20 -15.47 1.23
N GLY A 28 -7.16 -14.52 2.17
CA GLY A 28 -7.99 -14.51 3.36
C GLY A 28 -9.24 -13.65 3.20
N VAL A 29 -9.59 -12.93 4.27
CA VAL A 29 -10.77 -12.07 4.33
C VAL A 29 -10.62 -10.83 3.46
N ARG A 30 -11.73 -10.31 2.95
CA ARG A 30 -11.77 -8.97 2.33
C ARG A 30 -11.91 -7.92 3.42
N ASP A 31 -11.30 -6.75 3.19
CA ASP A 31 -11.46 -5.62 4.10
C ASP A 31 -12.86 -5.00 3.90
N GLU A 32 -13.58 -4.73 4.99
CA GLU A 32 -14.90 -4.11 4.96
C GLU A 32 -14.84 -2.59 4.81
N GLU A 33 -13.79 -1.94 5.34
CA GLU A 33 -13.54 -0.50 5.22
C GLU A 33 -12.91 -0.19 3.85
N TRP A 34 -12.06 -1.08 3.35
CA TRP A 34 -11.31 -0.92 2.10
C TRP A 34 -11.56 -2.09 1.13
N PRO A 35 -12.72 -2.18 0.47
CA PRO A 35 -13.12 -3.35 -0.34
C PRO A 35 -12.21 -3.66 -1.53
N ALA A 36 -11.32 -2.72 -1.90
CA ALA A 36 -10.27 -2.94 -2.89
C ALA A 36 -9.14 -3.86 -2.38
N PHE A 37 -9.06 -4.11 -1.07
CA PHE A 37 -8.01 -4.88 -0.43
C PHE A 37 -8.54 -6.19 0.17
N ALA A 38 -7.68 -7.21 0.14
CA ALA A 38 -7.89 -8.47 0.83
C ALA A 38 -6.65 -8.84 1.64
N TRP A 39 -6.87 -9.56 2.73
CA TRP A 39 -5.79 -10.09 3.54
C TRP A 39 -5.13 -11.22 2.76
N VAL A 40 -3.83 -11.10 2.54
CA VAL A 40 -3.03 -12.07 1.79
C VAL A 40 -1.95 -12.60 2.69
N ARG A 41 -1.65 -13.89 2.54
CA ARG A 41 -0.53 -14.56 3.21
C ARG A 41 0.36 -15.24 2.19
N THR A 42 1.65 -15.07 2.33
CA THR A 42 2.67 -15.76 1.53
C THR A 42 3.20 -16.98 2.27
N ASP A 43 3.71 -17.97 1.54
CA ASP A 43 4.28 -19.20 2.10
C ASP A 43 5.45 -18.96 3.07
N ASP A 44 6.12 -17.80 2.98
CA ASP A 44 7.18 -17.38 3.90
C ASP A 44 6.65 -16.85 5.26
N GLY A 45 5.33 -16.92 5.47
CA GLY A 45 4.65 -16.54 6.70
C GLY A 45 4.36 -15.05 6.83
N ARG A 46 4.68 -14.21 5.83
CA ARG A 46 4.25 -12.80 5.83
C ARG A 46 2.76 -12.72 5.52
N ALA A 47 2.12 -11.70 6.08
CA ALA A 47 0.73 -11.43 5.81
C ALA A 47 0.46 -9.93 5.84
N GLY A 48 -0.52 -9.49 5.07
CA GLY A 48 -0.87 -8.08 4.96
C GLY A 48 -2.00 -7.85 3.97
N TRP A 49 -2.45 -6.61 3.88
CA TRP A 49 -3.47 -6.20 2.92
C TRP A 49 -2.85 -6.03 1.54
N ALA A 50 -3.49 -6.59 0.52
CA ALA A 50 -3.08 -6.46 -0.87
C ALA A 50 -4.27 -6.10 -1.77
N PRO A 51 -4.07 -5.28 -2.81
CA PRO A 51 -5.08 -4.98 -3.81
C PRO A 51 -5.63 -6.22 -4.50
N VAL A 52 -6.93 -6.44 -4.40
CA VAL A 52 -7.63 -7.54 -5.09
C VAL A 52 -7.48 -7.42 -6.60
N ALA A 53 -7.40 -6.19 -7.13
CA ALA A 53 -7.20 -5.94 -8.55
C ALA A 53 -5.83 -6.42 -9.07
N TRP A 54 -4.86 -6.69 -8.18
CA TRP A 54 -3.52 -7.17 -8.54
C TRP A 54 -3.37 -8.67 -8.30
N LEU A 55 -4.46 -9.35 -7.99
CA LEU A 55 -4.52 -10.76 -7.70
C LEU A 55 -5.46 -11.44 -8.69
N GLN A 56 -5.00 -12.52 -9.31
CA GLN A 56 -5.82 -13.42 -10.09
C GLN A 56 -6.27 -14.57 -9.20
N LEU A 57 -7.56 -14.65 -8.91
CA LEU A 57 -8.11 -15.75 -8.13
C LEU A 57 -7.85 -17.09 -8.83
N LEU A 58 -7.38 -18.04 -8.04
CA LEU A 58 -7.23 -19.44 -8.40
C LEU A 58 -8.26 -20.28 -7.62
N ASP A 59 -8.29 -21.56 -7.90
CA ASP A 59 -9.06 -22.52 -7.12
C ASP A 59 -8.49 -22.65 -5.69
N ASP A 60 -9.35 -23.10 -4.76
CA ASP A 60 -9.00 -23.39 -3.36
C ASP A 60 -8.60 -22.19 -2.50
N GLY A 61 -9.08 -20.98 -2.81
CA GLY A 61 -8.83 -19.79 -1.98
C GLY A 61 -7.41 -19.24 -2.10
N ARG A 62 -6.72 -19.55 -3.19
CA ARG A 62 -5.42 -18.97 -3.54
C ARG A 62 -5.56 -17.93 -4.63
N ALA A 63 -4.53 -17.12 -4.80
CA ALA A 63 -4.43 -16.19 -5.90
C ALA A 63 -3.00 -16.13 -6.45
N GLU A 64 -2.88 -15.86 -7.75
CA GLU A 64 -1.60 -15.53 -8.39
C GLU A 64 -1.42 -14.01 -8.42
N ALA A 65 -0.27 -13.54 -7.98
CA ALA A 65 0.09 -12.14 -8.05
C ALA A 65 0.31 -11.71 -9.51
N LEU A 66 -0.46 -10.75 -9.99
CA LEU A 66 -0.32 -10.23 -11.35
C LEU A 66 0.85 -9.26 -11.48
N ARG A 67 1.37 -8.76 -10.36
CA ARG A 67 2.39 -7.70 -10.24
C ARG A 67 3.19 -7.84 -8.96
N ASP A 68 4.38 -7.23 -8.94
CA ASP A 68 5.17 -7.08 -7.72
C ASP A 68 4.44 -6.14 -6.76
N TYR A 69 4.41 -6.51 -5.48
CA TYR A 69 3.73 -5.73 -4.45
C TYR A 69 4.53 -5.71 -3.15
N ASP A 70 4.50 -4.54 -2.50
CA ASP A 70 5.00 -4.32 -1.16
C ASP A 70 3.94 -3.56 -0.36
N ALA A 71 3.43 -4.18 0.71
CA ALA A 71 2.47 -3.60 1.64
C ALA A 71 3.15 -2.67 2.66
N ARG A 72 4.44 -2.35 2.49
CA ARG A 72 5.17 -1.43 3.36
C ARG A 72 4.48 -0.09 3.45
N GLU A 73 4.21 0.31 4.67
CA GLU A 73 3.77 1.65 5.02
C GLU A 73 4.96 2.57 5.31
N LEU A 74 4.75 3.88 5.19
CA LEU A 74 5.81 4.86 5.35
C LEU A 74 5.71 5.61 6.68
N ASP A 75 6.77 5.57 7.48
CA ASP A 75 6.88 6.39 8.68
C ASP A 75 7.17 7.84 8.31
N VAL A 76 6.27 8.75 8.67
CA VAL A 76 6.37 10.17 8.30
C VAL A 76 5.79 11.05 9.41
N ASP A 77 6.43 12.18 9.66
CA ASP A 77 5.97 13.13 10.68
C ASP A 77 4.92 14.11 10.12
N SER A 78 4.09 14.69 11.01
CA SER A 78 3.12 15.70 10.62
C SER A 78 3.80 16.91 9.97
N GLY A 79 3.22 17.41 8.89
CA GLY A 79 3.75 18.54 8.12
C GLY A 79 4.86 18.17 7.14
N GLU A 80 5.36 16.93 7.14
CA GLU A 80 6.39 16.51 6.19
C GLU A 80 5.81 16.37 4.77
N LEU A 81 6.65 16.67 3.78
CA LEU A 81 6.32 16.58 2.36
C LEU A 81 6.75 15.24 1.77
N VAL A 82 5.83 14.60 1.07
CA VAL A 82 6.07 13.37 0.32
C VAL A 82 5.72 13.54 -1.15
N LYS A 83 6.45 12.83 -2.01
CA LYS A 83 6.12 12.69 -3.43
C LYS A 83 5.15 11.53 -3.58
N LEU A 84 4.06 11.75 -4.29
CA LEU A 84 3.04 10.73 -4.56
C LEU A 84 3.26 10.13 -5.94
N HIS A 85 3.28 8.80 -6.03
CA HIS A 85 3.51 8.07 -7.28
C HIS A 85 2.22 7.56 -7.91
N HIS A 86 1.45 6.79 -7.15
CA HIS A 86 0.17 6.23 -7.60
C HIS A 86 -0.75 5.96 -6.42
N GLU A 87 -2.05 5.99 -6.69
CA GLU A 87 -3.13 5.77 -5.74
C GLU A 87 -3.80 4.43 -6.00
N HIS A 88 -4.20 3.75 -4.94
CA HIS A 88 -5.06 2.59 -5.03
C HIS A 88 -5.94 2.46 -3.79
N GLY A 89 -7.25 2.43 -3.98
CA GLY A 89 -8.23 2.09 -2.95
C GLY A 89 -8.14 3.00 -1.71
N GLY A 90 -7.84 4.28 -1.88
CA GLY A 90 -7.70 5.26 -0.81
C GLY A 90 -6.31 5.34 -0.18
N TRP A 91 -5.30 4.70 -0.77
CA TRP A 91 -3.91 4.72 -0.31
C TRP A 91 -2.98 5.18 -1.42
N TRP A 92 -1.95 5.95 -1.06
CA TRP A 92 -0.95 6.46 -1.98
C TRP A 92 0.41 5.83 -1.72
N TRP A 93 1.03 5.28 -2.77
CA TRP A 93 2.44 4.96 -2.74
C TRP A 93 3.25 6.25 -2.77
N SER A 94 3.98 6.49 -1.69
CA SER A 94 4.60 7.76 -1.37
C SER A 94 6.11 7.60 -1.19
N GLU A 95 6.86 8.67 -1.44
CA GLU A 95 8.31 8.72 -1.31
C GLU A 95 8.73 9.97 -0.53
N ARG A 96 9.54 9.79 0.52
CA ARG A 96 10.15 10.86 1.31
C ARG A 96 11.38 11.42 0.59
N ALA A 97 11.81 12.62 1.00
CA ALA A 97 13.01 13.25 0.46
C ALA A 97 14.31 12.44 0.68
N ASN A 98 14.35 11.55 1.68
CA ASN A 98 15.46 10.65 1.93
C ASN A 98 15.43 9.36 1.08
N GLY A 99 14.45 9.22 0.17
CA GLY A 99 14.28 8.06 -0.70
C GLY A 99 13.49 6.89 -0.08
N ALA A 100 13.02 7.01 1.16
CA ALA A 100 12.17 5.98 1.76
C ALA A 100 10.78 6.00 1.10
N THR A 101 10.28 4.81 0.75
CA THR A 101 8.98 4.64 0.08
C THR A 101 8.03 3.75 0.87
N GLY A 102 6.73 4.03 0.78
CA GLY A 102 5.68 3.22 1.39
C GLY A 102 4.29 3.80 1.17
N TRP A 103 3.27 3.05 1.56
CA TRP A 103 1.87 3.46 1.51
C TRP A 103 1.53 4.44 2.63
N LEU A 104 0.70 5.44 2.28
CA LEU A 104 0.07 6.38 3.20
C LEU A 104 -1.41 6.52 2.85
N PRO A 105 -2.32 6.61 3.83
CA PRO A 105 -3.74 6.72 3.56
C PRO A 105 -4.05 8.13 3.04
N ALA A 106 -4.86 8.22 1.96
CA ALA A 106 -5.21 9.48 1.32
C ALA A 106 -5.91 10.46 2.28
N ARG A 107 -6.64 9.96 3.28
CA ARG A 107 -7.31 10.77 4.29
C ARG A 107 -6.37 11.58 5.18
N ASP A 108 -5.11 11.16 5.30
CA ASP A 108 -4.09 11.83 6.12
C ASP A 108 -3.19 12.75 5.27
N LEU A 109 -3.50 12.89 3.97
CA LEU A 109 -2.72 13.65 3.00
C LEU A 109 -3.47 14.90 2.53
N GLU A 110 -2.78 16.05 2.59
CA GLU A 110 -3.17 17.26 1.89
C GLU A 110 -2.45 17.30 0.54
N LEU A 111 -3.19 17.15 -0.56
CA LEU A 111 -2.64 17.27 -1.91
C LEU A 111 -2.19 18.70 -2.17
N LEU A 112 -0.96 18.87 -2.62
CA LEU A 112 -0.42 20.16 -3.02
C LEU A 112 -0.45 20.24 -4.54
N GLU A 113 -1.32 21.10 -5.07
CA GLU A 113 -1.28 21.43 -6.48
C GLU A 113 0.01 22.19 -6.79
N GLU A 114 0.74 21.74 -7.81
CA GLU A 114 1.80 22.55 -8.39
C GLU A 114 1.12 23.67 -9.17
N ASN A 115 0.85 24.79 -8.52
CA ASN A 115 0.43 26.01 -9.20
C ASN A 115 1.53 26.36 -10.22
N CYS A 116 1.31 25.98 -11.47
CA CYS A 116 2.02 26.54 -12.61
C CYS A 116 1.69 28.04 -12.63
N THR A 117 2.64 28.85 -12.15
CA THR A 117 2.65 30.30 -12.40
C THR A 117 3.51 30.57 -13.61
#